data_AF-A0A352EUF0-F1
#
_entry.id   AF-A0A352EUF0-F1
#
_cell.length_a   1.000
_cell.length_b   1.000
_cell.length_c   1.000
_cell.angle_alpha   90.00
_cell.angle_beta   90.00
_cell.angle_gamma   90.00
#
_symmetry.space_group_name_H-M   'P 1'
#
loop_
_entity.id
_entity.type
_entity.pdbx_description
1 polymer ?
#
loop_
_entity_poly.entity_id
_entity_poly.type
_entity_poly.pdbx_seq_one_letter_code
_entity_poly.pdbx_strand_id
1 'polypeptide(L)'
;MNEAMKRLFQPGLERVMNRDSGKLAQKIAAVFLVVAMLAAVRVPAVIILLIAGAGVLIMMAVQRSQRRKTDLVFAFYIAADEVLCDEERRYRFEVADAIKAGEKVVRLLPDTPPLSSFALGALYYSVDDHNAAVEHLGLAAEEQILKDSIHKKPSRQLRRYVARLRQIERVPQRFARVNAAIQNLERLQRETGARLLAESQHHLKKLVEAYANDTTEQSKLPQPDGGMISPARQLNSITAPPPISQVLNDVYQEEATTS
;
A
#
# COMPACT_ATOMS: atom_id res chain seq x y z
N MET A 1 -53.99 8.85 18.70
CA MET A 1 -52.87 8.82 17.73
C MET A 1 -51.99 10.05 17.94
N ASN A 2 -51.17 10.06 19.02
CA ASN A 2 -50.06 11.01 19.25
C ASN A 2 -49.53 10.80 20.68
N GLU A 3 -48.49 10.00 20.83
CA GLU A 3 -47.51 9.98 21.95
C GLU A 3 -46.49 8.85 21.69
N ALA A 4 -46.95 7.73 21.13
CA ALA A 4 -46.07 6.61 20.77
C ALA A 4 -45.13 6.89 19.57
N MET A 5 -45.46 7.88 18.71
CA MET A 5 -44.66 8.21 17.52
C MET A 5 -43.53 9.22 17.81
N LYS A 6 -43.53 9.88 18.98
CA LYS A 6 -42.47 10.82 19.38
C LYS A 6 -41.25 10.14 20.00
N ARG A 7 -41.32 8.84 20.34
CA ARG A 7 -40.23 8.09 20.98
C ARG A 7 -39.38 7.25 20.01
N LEU A 8 -39.68 7.28 18.71
CA LEU A 8 -38.94 6.53 17.68
C LEU A 8 -37.89 7.38 16.93
N PHE A 9 -37.82 8.69 17.19
CA PHE A 9 -36.85 9.60 16.58
C PHE A 9 -36.04 10.35 17.64
N GLN A 10 -35.15 9.61 18.33
CA GLN A 10 -33.85 10.06 18.87
C GLN A 10 -33.47 9.11 20.03
N PRO A 11 -32.44 8.28 19.81
CA PRO A 11 -31.25 8.47 20.64
C PRO A 11 -29.97 8.11 19.85
N GLY A 12 -29.07 9.08 19.67
CA GLY A 12 -27.78 8.75 19.04
C GLY A 12 -26.79 9.90 18.90
N LEU A 13 -27.26 11.15 18.83
CA LEU A 13 -26.39 12.31 18.62
C LEU A 13 -25.76 12.88 19.93
N GLU A 14 -26.38 12.67 21.09
CA GLU A 14 -25.88 13.25 22.34
C GLU A 14 -24.62 12.55 22.90
N ARG A 15 -24.41 11.25 22.63
CA ARG A 15 -23.22 10.52 23.12
C ARG A 15 -21.94 10.81 22.34
N VAL A 16 -22.04 11.34 21.12
CA VAL A 16 -20.86 11.65 20.30
C VAL A 16 -20.29 13.02 20.66
N MET A 17 -21.14 13.99 21.02
CA MET A 17 -20.69 15.34 21.38
C MET A 17 -20.01 15.43 22.76
N ASN A 18 -20.34 14.55 23.71
CA ASN A 18 -19.81 14.64 25.07
C ASN A 18 -18.42 14.01 25.28
N ARG A 19 -17.94 13.18 24.33
CA ARG A 19 -16.65 12.48 24.48
C ARG A 19 -15.45 13.28 23.98
N ASP A 20 -15.68 14.23 23.08
CA ASP A 20 -14.65 15.11 22.54
C ASP A 20 -14.61 16.47 23.27
N SER A 21 -15.74 16.95 23.80
CA SER A 21 -15.79 18.14 24.68
C SER A 21 -14.99 17.92 25.96
N GLY A 22 -15.08 16.74 26.60
CA GLY A 22 -14.30 16.40 27.79
C GLY A 22 -12.79 16.42 27.55
N LYS A 23 -12.33 15.96 26.37
CA LYS A 23 -10.91 16.01 26.00
C LYS A 23 -10.44 17.42 25.67
N LEU A 24 -11.29 18.25 25.07
CA LEU A 24 -10.98 19.65 24.79
C LEU A 24 -10.95 20.46 26.09
N ALA A 25 -11.94 20.29 26.97
CA ALA A 25 -11.98 20.91 28.30
C ALA A 25 -10.77 20.49 29.15
N GLN A 26 -10.40 19.21 29.15
CA GLN A 26 -9.22 18.72 29.84
C GLN A 26 -7.92 19.30 29.27
N LYS A 27 -7.81 19.44 27.94
CA LYS A 27 -6.66 20.09 27.30
C LYS A 27 -6.58 21.58 27.64
N ILE A 28 -7.70 22.28 27.65
CA ILE A 28 -7.77 23.70 28.00
C ILE A 28 -7.39 23.89 29.47
N ALA A 29 -7.94 23.07 30.38
CA ALA A 29 -7.58 23.09 31.80
C ALA A 29 -6.10 22.79 32.03
N ALA A 30 -5.53 21.82 31.31
CA ALA A 30 -4.10 21.51 31.38
C ALA A 30 -3.22 22.68 30.89
N VAL A 31 -3.61 23.37 29.82
CA VAL A 31 -2.89 24.56 29.33
C VAL A 31 -2.94 25.68 30.36
N PHE A 32 -4.11 25.94 30.95
CA PHE A 32 -4.25 26.95 32.02
C PHE A 32 -3.39 26.62 33.24
N LEU A 33 -3.32 25.34 33.65
CA LEU A 33 -2.49 24.92 34.78
C LEU A 33 -0.99 25.10 34.50
N VAL A 34 -0.53 24.78 33.29
CA VAL A 34 0.87 24.99 32.88
C VAL A 34 1.21 26.49 32.85
N VAL A 35 0.32 27.33 32.31
CA VAL A 35 0.52 28.79 32.31
C VAL A 35 0.53 29.34 33.73
N ALA A 36 -0.36 28.87 34.62
CA ALA A 36 -0.40 29.27 36.02
C ALA A 36 0.86 28.86 36.79
N MET A 37 1.39 27.65 36.57
CA MET A 37 2.67 27.22 37.15
C MET A 37 3.85 28.06 36.64
N LEU A 38 3.92 28.34 35.34
CA LEU A 38 4.97 29.16 34.76
C LEU A 38 4.96 30.60 35.32
N ALA A 39 3.76 31.15 35.55
CA ALA A 39 3.59 32.45 36.19
C ALA A 39 4.02 32.44 37.67
N ALA A 40 3.72 31.37 38.41
CA ALA A 40 4.12 31.21 39.82
C ALA A 40 5.65 31.14 39.99
N VAL A 41 6.37 30.58 39.02
CA VAL A 41 7.84 30.48 39.00
C VAL A 41 8.51 31.78 38.50
N ARG A 42 7.72 32.83 38.17
CA ARG A 42 8.19 34.11 37.61
C ARG A 42 9.04 33.93 36.34
N VAL A 43 8.70 32.94 35.51
CA VAL A 43 9.35 32.78 34.22
C VAL A 43 9.06 34.02 33.35
N PRO A 44 10.08 34.66 32.76
CA PRO A 44 9.87 35.82 31.88
C PRO A 44 8.87 35.51 30.77
N ALA A 45 7.91 36.41 30.54
CA ALA A 45 6.83 36.23 29.56
C ALA A 45 7.36 35.91 28.13
N VAL A 46 8.55 36.43 27.80
CA VAL A 46 9.25 36.15 26.53
C VAL A 46 9.55 34.65 26.36
N ILE A 47 9.96 33.96 27.42
CA ILE A 47 10.27 32.52 27.39
C ILE A 47 8.98 31.70 27.21
N ILE A 48 7.90 32.09 27.90
CA ILE A 48 6.59 31.45 27.75
C ILE A 48 6.08 31.57 26.31
N LEU A 49 6.21 32.76 25.71
CA LEU A 49 5.81 33.00 24.32
C LEU A 49 6.66 32.19 23.33
N LEU A 50 7.96 32.04 23.58
CA LEU A 50 8.84 31.17 22.77
C LEU A 50 8.43 29.70 22.85
N ILE A 51 8.15 29.17 24.05
CA ILE A 51 7.74 27.78 24.23
C ILE A 51 6.37 27.52 23.58
N ALA A 52 5.41 28.43 23.76
CA ALA A 52 4.11 28.34 23.12
C ALA A 52 4.22 28.41 21.59
N GLY A 53 5.01 29.35 21.06
CA GLY A 53 5.28 29.49 19.63
C GLY A 53 5.95 28.24 19.04
N ALA A 54 6.97 27.71 19.70
CA ALA A 54 7.62 26.46 19.30
C ALA A 54 6.64 25.28 19.31
N GLY A 55 5.77 25.18 20.32
CA GLY A 55 4.71 24.18 20.38
C GLY A 55 3.73 24.25 19.20
N VAL A 56 3.33 25.46 18.80
CA VAL A 56 2.47 25.67 17.61
C VAL A 56 3.20 25.26 16.34
N LEU A 57 4.48 25.62 16.18
CA LEU A 57 5.28 25.24 15.02
C LEU A 57 5.45 23.71 14.90
N ILE A 58 5.74 23.03 16.02
CA ILE A 58 5.82 21.57 16.07
C ILE A 58 4.46 20.97 15.71
N MET A 59 3.36 21.49 16.25
CA MET A 59 2.03 21.02 15.91
C MET A 59 1.74 21.20 14.42
N MET A 60 2.06 22.36 13.83
CA MET A 60 1.91 22.61 12.39
C MET A 60 2.76 21.65 11.55
N ALA A 61 4.02 21.42 11.93
CA ALA A 61 4.92 20.50 11.24
C ALA A 61 4.38 19.07 11.26
N VAL A 62 3.93 18.60 12.43
CA VAL A 62 3.30 17.27 12.57
C VAL A 62 2.03 17.18 11.74
N GLN A 63 1.16 18.20 11.77
CA GLN A 63 -0.06 18.19 10.96
C GLN A 63 0.24 18.16 9.46
N ARG A 64 1.24 18.92 8.99
CA ARG A 64 1.66 18.97 7.59
C ARG A 64 2.26 17.63 7.13
N SER A 65 3.15 17.04 7.92
CA SER A 65 3.71 15.71 7.64
C SER A 65 2.61 14.66 7.49
N GLN A 66 1.61 14.70 8.36
CA GLN A 66 0.50 13.74 8.33
C GLN A 66 -0.49 13.97 7.16
N ARG A 67 -0.59 15.19 6.61
CA ARG A 67 -1.35 15.46 5.37
C ARG A 67 -0.62 14.90 4.14
N ARG A 68 0.71 15.04 4.09
CA ARG A 68 1.52 14.45 3.02
C ARG A 68 1.29 12.94 2.89
N LYS A 69 1.14 12.22 4.00
CA LYS A 69 0.86 10.77 3.98
C LYS A 69 -0.46 10.43 3.28
N THR A 70 -1.53 11.21 3.48
CA THR A 70 -2.81 10.97 2.80
C THR A 70 -2.78 11.42 1.35
N ASP A 71 -2.04 12.50 1.04
CA ASP A 71 -1.90 12.99 -0.32
C ASP A 71 -1.16 11.97 -1.22
N LEU A 72 -0.25 11.17 -0.65
CA LEU A 72 0.42 10.07 -1.36
C LEU A 72 -0.56 9.01 -1.88
N VAL A 73 -1.65 8.72 -1.15
CA VAL A 73 -2.67 7.75 -1.59
C VAL A 73 -3.35 8.23 -2.87
N PHE A 74 -3.76 9.50 -2.90
CA PHE A 74 -4.43 10.08 -4.06
C PHE A 74 -3.47 10.29 -5.23
N ALA A 75 -2.19 10.59 -4.96
CA ALA A 75 -1.16 10.63 -5.99
C ALA A 75 -0.93 9.24 -6.61
N PHE A 76 -0.94 8.19 -5.80
CA PHE A 76 -0.89 6.81 -6.28
C PHE A 76 -2.09 6.48 -7.16
N TYR A 77 -3.32 6.89 -6.79
CA TYR A 77 -4.50 6.65 -7.65
C TYR A 77 -4.37 7.28 -9.02
N ILE A 78 -3.84 8.49 -9.11
CA ILE A 78 -3.60 9.13 -10.41
C ILE A 78 -2.58 8.34 -11.21
N ALA A 79 -1.44 7.97 -10.60
CA ALA A 79 -0.40 7.21 -11.30
C ALA A 79 -0.91 5.83 -11.74
N ALA A 80 -1.70 5.15 -10.90
CA ALA A 80 -2.28 3.86 -11.22
C ALA A 80 -3.34 3.98 -12.34
N ASP A 81 -4.19 5.01 -12.33
CA ASP A 81 -5.17 5.25 -13.40
C ASP A 81 -4.49 5.54 -14.74
N GLU A 82 -3.46 6.40 -14.74
CA GLU A 82 -2.68 6.72 -15.94
C GLU A 82 -2.04 5.49 -16.57
N VAL A 83 -1.47 4.61 -15.75
CA VAL A 83 -0.95 3.34 -16.22
C VAL A 83 -2.10 2.44 -16.65
N LEU A 84 -3.05 2.11 -15.78
CA LEU A 84 -4.05 1.06 -16.01
C LEU A 84 -5.12 1.40 -17.06
N CYS A 85 -5.29 2.65 -17.48
CA CYS A 85 -6.22 3.00 -18.56
C CYS A 85 -5.57 3.09 -19.95
N ASP A 86 -4.27 3.37 -20.06
CA ASP A 86 -3.61 3.60 -21.35
C ASP A 86 -2.67 2.44 -21.70
N GLU A 87 -3.22 1.30 -22.14
CA GLU A 87 -2.45 0.07 -22.48
C GLU A 87 -1.40 0.27 -23.58
N GLU A 88 -1.69 1.12 -24.55
CA GLU A 88 -0.84 1.31 -25.73
C GLU A 88 0.40 2.17 -25.46
N ARG A 89 0.38 2.99 -24.40
CA ARG A 89 1.46 3.93 -24.06
C ARG A 89 2.29 3.56 -22.83
N ARG A 90 2.06 2.38 -22.24
CA ARG A 90 2.74 2.00 -20.99
C ARG A 90 4.22 1.75 -21.22
N TYR A 91 5.06 2.63 -20.69
CA TYR A 91 6.46 2.28 -20.53
C TYR A 91 6.64 1.44 -19.26
N ARG A 92 7.44 0.38 -19.35
CA ARG A 92 7.71 -0.53 -18.20
C ARG A 92 8.21 0.21 -16.95
N PHE A 93 8.95 1.31 -17.13
CA PHE A 93 9.42 2.12 -16.00
C PHE A 93 8.30 2.86 -15.27
N GLU A 94 7.25 3.31 -15.99
CA GLU A 94 6.10 4.00 -15.38
C GLU A 94 5.29 3.03 -14.52
N VAL A 95 5.13 1.79 -15.00
CA VAL A 95 4.49 0.72 -14.24
C VAL A 95 5.28 0.43 -12.96
N ALA A 96 6.61 0.31 -13.06
CA ALA A 96 7.48 0.09 -11.90
C ALA A 96 7.42 1.25 -10.90
N ASP A 97 7.39 2.50 -11.37
CA ASP A 97 7.25 3.68 -10.51
C ASP A 97 5.89 3.75 -9.82
N ALA A 98 4.81 3.39 -10.53
CA ALA A 98 3.46 3.29 -9.97
C ALA A 98 3.38 2.19 -8.91
N ILE A 99 3.95 1.00 -9.17
CA ILE A 99 4.05 -0.09 -8.19
C ILE A 99 4.81 0.37 -6.94
N LYS A 100 5.98 0.99 -7.11
CA LYS A 100 6.79 1.52 -6.00
C LYS A 100 6.03 2.56 -5.17
N ALA A 101 5.24 3.41 -5.82
CA ALA A 101 4.37 4.36 -5.13
C ALA A 101 3.26 3.66 -4.33
N GLY A 102 2.63 2.63 -4.91
CA GLY A 102 1.62 1.81 -4.26
C GLY A 102 2.15 1.03 -3.05
N GLU A 103 3.30 0.37 -3.17
CA GLU A 103 3.96 -0.30 -2.05
C GLU A 103 4.25 0.67 -0.91
N LYS A 104 4.71 1.88 -1.23
CA LYS A 104 4.96 2.92 -0.23
C LYS A 104 3.66 3.32 0.48
N VAL A 105 2.53 3.37 -0.22
CA VAL A 105 1.22 3.62 0.39
C VAL A 105 0.85 2.50 1.37
N VAL A 106 0.96 1.23 0.94
CA VAL A 106 0.63 0.06 1.77
C VAL A 106 1.50 0.02 3.03
N ARG A 107 2.81 0.26 2.91
CA ARG A 107 3.74 0.31 4.06
C ARG A 107 3.44 1.46 5.03
N LEU A 108 2.89 2.57 4.53
CA LEU A 108 2.61 3.76 5.35
C LEU A 108 1.25 3.71 6.05
N LEU A 109 0.29 2.93 5.54
CA LEU A 109 -1.07 2.84 6.05
C LEU A 109 -1.35 1.40 6.56
N PRO A 110 -1.47 1.19 7.89
CA PRO A 110 -1.74 -0.13 8.45
C PRO A 110 -3.16 -0.62 8.14
N ASP A 111 -4.10 0.29 7.85
CA ASP A 111 -5.42 -0.01 7.30
C ASP A 111 -5.49 0.66 5.91
N THR A 112 -4.93 0.00 4.91
CA THR A 112 -4.89 0.51 3.53
C THR A 112 -6.28 0.44 2.90
N PRO A 113 -6.74 1.48 2.17
CA PRO A 113 -8.04 1.42 1.51
C PRO A 113 -8.13 0.29 0.48
N PRO A 114 -9.31 -0.36 0.31
CA PRO A 114 -9.45 -1.51 -0.58
C PRO A 114 -9.15 -1.17 -2.04
N LEU A 115 -9.47 0.06 -2.46
CA LEU A 115 -9.14 0.57 -3.79
C LEU A 115 -7.63 0.66 -4.04
N SER A 116 -6.84 0.95 -2.99
CA SER A 116 -5.37 0.97 -3.10
C SER A 116 -4.80 -0.43 -3.29
N SER A 117 -5.31 -1.40 -2.53
CA SER A 117 -4.93 -2.82 -2.68
C SER A 117 -5.33 -3.35 -4.07
N PHE A 118 -6.53 -3.03 -4.54
CA PHE A 118 -6.97 -3.38 -5.89
C PHE A 118 -6.05 -2.79 -6.96
N ALA A 119 -5.80 -1.48 -6.93
CA ALA A 119 -4.98 -0.80 -7.92
C ALA A 119 -3.55 -1.37 -7.96
N LEU A 120 -2.96 -1.65 -6.79
CA LEU A 120 -1.64 -2.27 -6.70
C LEU A 120 -1.63 -3.70 -7.27
N GLY A 121 -2.63 -4.51 -6.94
CA GLY A 121 -2.77 -5.86 -7.49
C GLY A 121 -2.97 -5.87 -9.01
N ALA A 122 -3.74 -4.92 -9.54
CA ALA A 122 -3.91 -4.75 -10.99
C ALA A 122 -2.61 -4.32 -11.69
N LEU A 123 -1.79 -3.49 -11.05
CA LEU A 123 -0.47 -3.13 -11.56
C LEU A 123 0.49 -4.33 -11.58
N TYR A 124 0.51 -5.17 -10.53
CA TYR A 124 1.30 -6.40 -10.54
C TYR A 124 0.84 -7.38 -11.61
N TYR A 125 -0.48 -7.50 -11.82
CA TYR A 125 -1.02 -8.29 -12.92
C TYR A 125 -0.49 -7.79 -14.28
N SER A 126 -0.40 -6.47 -14.48
CA SER A 126 0.10 -5.89 -15.74
C SER A 126 1.58 -6.16 -16.02
N VAL A 127 2.36 -6.62 -15.03
CA VAL A 127 3.77 -7.04 -15.20
C VAL A 127 3.96 -8.55 -15.09
N ASP A 128 2.86 -9.32 -15.20
CA ASP A 128 2.83 -10.79 -15.07
C ASP A 128 3.30 -11.34 -13.71
N ASP A 129 3.33 -10.51 -12.67
CA ASP A 129 3.57 -10.96 -11.28
C ASP A 129 2.25 -11.41 -10.64
N HIS A 130 1.83 -12.62 -11.02
CA HIS A 130 0.57 -13.20 -10.55
C HIS A 130 0.57 -13.49 -9.04
N ASN A 131 1.74 -13.68 -8.41
CA ASN A 131 1.82 -13.97 -6.98
C ASN A 131 1.44 -12.73 -6.17
N ALA A 132 2.10 -11.60 -6.44
CA ALA A 132 1.79 -10.32 -5.80
C ALA A 132 0.37 -9.83 -6.18
N ALA A 133 -0.08 -10.09 -7.41
CA ALA A 133 -1.43 -9.78 -7.84
C ALA A 133 -2.48 -10.51 -7.00
N VAL A 134 -2.34 -11.83 -6.76
CA VAL A 134 -3.29 -12.59 -5.94
C VAL A 134 -3.34 -12.08 -4.51
N GLU A 135 -2.19 -11.76 -3.91
CA GLU A 135 -2.13 -11.23 -2.54
C GLU A 135 -2.95 -9.93 -2.42
N HIS A 136 -2.66 -8.95 -3.29
CA HIS A 136 -3.28 -7.64 -3.19
C HIS A 136 -4.74 -7.61 -3.69
N LEU A 137 -5.06 -8.36 -4.74
CA LEU A 137 -6.45 -8.50 -5.22
C LEU A 137 -7.31 -9.29 -4.22
N GLY A 138 -6.73 -10.32 -3.57
CA GLY A 138 -7.38 -11.11 -2.53
C GLY A 138 -7.77 -10.24 -1.34
N LEU A 139 -6.82 -9.44 -0.82
CA LEU A 139 -7.09 -8.47 0.25
C LEU A 139 -8.21 -7.48 -0.13
N ALA A 140 -8.19 -6.97 -1.36
CA ALA A 140 -9.23 -6.05 -1.83
C ALA A 140 -10.62 -6.72 -1.92
N ALA A 141 -10.68 -7.98 -2.36
CA ALA A 141 -11.92 -8.76 -2.47
C ALA A 141 -12.47 -9.12 -1.07
N GLU A 142 -11.62 -9.55 -0.16
CA GLU A 142 -12.00 -9.86 1.23
C GLU A 142 -12.58 -8.64 1.94
N GLU A 143 -11.92 -7.47 1.82
CA GLU A 143 -12.41 -6.24 2.45
C GLU A 143 -13.74 -5.77 1.85
N GLN A 144 -13.98 -6.05 0.56
CA GLN A 144 -15.27 -5.75 -0.08
C GLN A 144 -16.41 -6.61 0.45
N ILE A 145 -16.13 -7.87 0.80
CA ILE A 145 -17.08 -8.80 1.42
C ILE A 145 -17.29 -8.46 2.91
N LEU A 146 -16.22 -8.03 3.59
CA LEU A 146 -16.20 -7.73 5.04
C LEU A 146 -16.65 -6.30 5.39
N LYS A 147 -17.16 -5.51 4.43
CA LYS A 147 -17.56 -4.10 4.61
C LYS A 147 -18.41 -3.83 5.86
N ASP A 148 -19.18 -4.82 6.31
CA ASP A 148 -20.14 -4.68 7.40
C ASP A 148 -19.79 -5.44 8.70
N SER A 149 -18.70 -6.24 8.73
CA SER A 149 -18.53 -7.26 9.79
C SER A 149 -17.55 -6.90 10.91
N ILE A 150 -16.74 -5.85 10.79
CA ILE A 150 -15.72 -5.54 11.80
C ILE A 150 -15.79 -4.07 12.24
N HIS A 151 -16.35 -3.83 13.43
CA HIS A 151 -16.28 -2.55 14.12
C HIS A 151 -14.86 -2.30 14.67
N LYS A 152 -13.87 -2.17 13.79
CA LYS A 152 -12.51 -1.76 14.14
C LYS A 152 -12.51 -0.24 14.32
N LYS A 153 -11.92 0.26 15.42
CA LYS A 153 -11.70 1.70 15.57
C LYS A 153 -10.79 2.16 14.43
N PRO A 154 -11.22 3.12 13.58
CA PRO A 154 -10.45 3.49 12.40
C PRO A 154 -9.15 4.18 12.81
N SER A 155 -8.04 3.81 12.17
CA SER A 155 -6.77 4.48 12.36
C SER A 155 -6.86 5.99 12.07
N ARG A 156 -5.92 6.75 12.63
CA ARG A 156 -5.87 8.22 12.43
C ARG A 156 -5.66 8.59 10.95
N GLN A 157 -4.96 7.75 10.19
CA GLN A 157 -4.71 7.93 8.76
C GLN A 157 -5.98 7.68 7.95
N LEU A 158 -6.68 6.57 8.20
CA LEU A 158 -7.93 6.25 7.53
C LEU A 158 -8.99 7.34 7.74
N ARG A 159 -9.14 7.87 8.96
CA ARG A 159 -10.06 9.00 9.23
C ARG A 159 -9.74 10.24 8.40
N ARG A 160 -8.45 10.54 8.17
CA ARG A 160 -8.02 11.68 7.36
C ARG A 160 -8.24 11.42 5.87
N TYR A 161 -7.94 10.21 5.42
CA TYR A 161 -8.25 9.78 4.06
C TYR A 161 -9.74 9.96 3.77
N VAL A 162 -10.63 9.45 4.61
CA VAL A 162 -12.08 9.60 4.46
C VAL A 162 -12.51 11.06 4.53
N ALA A 163 -11.93 11.87 5.42
CA ALA A 163 -12.22 13.30 5.47
C ALA A 163 -11.82 14.02 4.18
N ARG A 164 -10.70 13.63 3.57
CA ARG A 164 -10.25 14.14 2.28
C ARG A 164 -11.13 13.65 1.13
N LEU A 165 -11.55 12.39 1.15
CA LEU A 165 -12.48 11.82 0.19
C LEU A 165 -13.81 12.60 0.18
N ARG A 166 -14.40 12.83 1.36
CA ARG A 166 -15.59 13.69 1.51
C ARG A 166 -15.38 15.12 1.02
N GLN A 167 -14.16 15.65 1.12
CA GLN A 167 -13.84 16.96 0.58
C GLN A 167 -13.83 16.95 -0.95
N ILE A 168 -13.31 15.88 -1.56
CA ILE A 168 -13.30 15.67 -3.01
C ILE A 168 -14.74 15.54 -3.51
N GLU A 169 -15.57 14.72 -2.86
CA GLU A 169 -16.99 14.53 -3.20
C GLU A 169 -17.80 15.83 -3.12
N ARG A 170 -17.53 16.68 -2.12
CA ARG A 170 -18.23 17.97 -1.97
C ARG A 170 -17.85 18.98 -3.06
N VAL A 171 -16.60 18.94 -3.55
CA VAL A 171 -16.08 19.92 -4.52
C VAL A 171 -15.28 19.19 -5.61
N PRO A 172 -15.96 18.43 -6.48
CA PRO A 172 -15.29 17.56 -7.45
C PRO A 172 -14.47 18.35 -8.48
N GLN A 173 -14.96 19.54 -8.88
CA GLN A 173 -14.26 20.41 -9.85
C GLN A 173 -12.85 20.81 -9.38
N ARG A 174 -12.66 21.06 -8.08
CA ARG A 174 -11.35 21.43 -7.52
C ARG A 174 -10.34 20.27 -7.56
N PHE A 175 -10.85 19.05 -7.57
CA PHE A 175 -10.06 17.82 -7.53
C PHE A 175 -10.35 16.95 -8.75
N ALA A 176 -10.65 17.55 -9.91
CA ALA A 176 -11.17 16.85 -11.08
C ALA A 176 -10.32 15.63 -11.49
N ARG A 177 -8.99 15.80 -11.57
CA ARG A 177 -8.05 14.71 -11.90
C ARG A 177 -8.10 13.56 -10.89
N VAL A 178 -8.08 13.87 -9.59
CA VAL A 178 -8.16 12.85 -8.53
C VAL A 178 -9.52 12.14 -8.56
N ASN A 179 -10.60 12.90 -8.75
CA ASN A 179 -11.95 12.36 -8.78
C ASN A 179 -12.17 11.44 -9.99
N ALA A 180 -11.67 11.82 -11.16
CA ALA A 180 -11.70 10.99 -12.36
C ALA A 180 -10.93 9.68 -12.15
N ALA A 181 -9.70 9.75 -11.64
CA ALA A 181 -8.89 8.57 -11.36
C ALA A 181 -9.58 7.61 -10.37
N ILE A 182 -10.17 8.13 -9.29
CA ILE A 182 -10.93 7.30 -8.34
C ILE A 182 -12.11 6.60 -9.04
N GLN A 183 -12.91 7.34 -9.81
CA GLN A 183 -14.09 6.78 -10.48
C GLN A 183 -13.72 5.71 -11.51
N ASN A 184 -12.65 5.95 -12.30
CA ASN A 184 -12.14 4.99 -13.26
C ASN A 184 -11.65 3.72 -12.58
N LEU A 185 -10.82 3.84 -11.53
CA LEU A 185 -10.32 2.69 -10.77
C LEU A 185 -11.45 1.92 -10.08
N GLU A 186 -12.46 2.62 -9.55
CA GLU A 186 -13.64 1.95 -8.99
C GLU A 186 -14.45 1.21 -10.04
N ARG A 187 -14.60 1.78 -11.25
CA ARG A 187 -15.26 1.10 -12.36
C ARG A 187 -14.48 -0.15 -12.76
N LEU A 188 -13.17 0.00 -12.94
CA LEU A 188 -12.26 -1.10 -13.26
C LEU A 188 -12.35 -2.20 -12.20
N GLN A 189 -12.34 -1.86 -10.92
CA GLN A 189 -12.50 -2.81 -9.82
C GLN A 189 -13.78 -3.64 -9.94
N ARG A 190 -14.91 -3.00 -10.26
CA ARG A 190 -16.21 -3.68 -10.40
C ARG A 190 -16.26 -4.57 -11.63
N GLU A 191 -15.65 -4.16 -12.72
CA GLU A 191 -15.70 -4.87 -14.01
C GLU A 191 -14.71 -6.02 -14.08
N THR A 192 -13.47 -5.80 -13.64
CA THR A 192 -12.35 -6.74 -13.86
C THR A 192 -11.81 -7.36 -12.59
N GLY A 193 -12.11 -6.84 -11.39
CA GLY A 193 -11.47 -7.29 -10.16
C GLY A 193 -11.60 -8.80 -9.88
N ALA A 194 -12.81 -9.35 -10.00
CA ALA A 194 -13.03 -10.78 -9.82
C ALA A 194 -12.35 -11.63 -10.92
N ARG A 195 -12.35 -11.13 -12.15
CA ARG A 195 -11.72 -11.79 -13.30
C ARG A 195 -10.19 -11.86 -13.14
N LEU A 196 -9.56 -10.73 -12.82
CA LEU A 196 -8.10 -10.64 -12.63
C LEU A 196 -7.63 -11.57 -11.50
N LEU A 197 -8.39 -11.62 -10.41
CA LEU A 197 -8.09 -12.52 -9.29
C LEU A 197 -8.18 -14.00 -9.72
N ALA A 198 -9.27 -14.39 -10.39
CA ALA A 198 -9.46 -15.76 -10.85
C ALA A 198 -8.38 -16.19 -11.87
N GLU A 199 -8.05 -15.31 -12.82
CA GLU A 199 -6.98 -15.55 -13.80
C GLU A 199 -5.62 -15.71 -13.12
N SER A 200 -5.27 -14.81 -12.19
CA SER A 200 -3.99 -14.88 -11.47
C SER A 200 -3.87 -16.16 -10.64
N GLN A 201 -4.95 -16.55 -9.95
CA GLN A 201 -5.00 -17.81 -9.20
C GLN A 201 -4.85 -19.03 -10.11
N HIS A 202 -5.49 -19.01 -11.27
CA HIS A 202 -5.38 -20.09 -12.27
C HIS A 202 -3.96 -20.21 -12.83
N HIS A 203 -3.32 -19.09 -13.13
CA HIS A 203 -1.93 -19.07 -13.58
C HIS A 203 -0.98 -19.64 -12.52
N LEU A 204 -1.13 -19.22 -11.27
CA LEU A 204 -0.31 -19.73 -10.18
C LEU A 204 -0.51 -21.24 -9.97
N LYS A 205 -1.75 -21.71 -10.04
CA LYS A 205 -2.08 -23.14 -9.94
C LYS A 205 -1.43 -23.96 -11.05
N LYS A 206 -1.51 -23.49 -12.30
CA LYS A 206 -0.85 -24.14 -13.44
C LYS A 206 0.67 -24.24 -13.27
N LEU A 207 1.31 -23.18 -12.77
CA LEU A 207 2.76 -23.19 -12.51
C LEU A 207 3.10 -24.23 -11.44
N VAL A 208 2.35 -24.27 -10.33
CA VAL A 208 2.55 -25.26 -9.26
C VAL A 208 2.37 -26.69 -9.76
N GLU A 209 1.34 -26.95 -10.57
CA GLU A 209 1.10 -28.27 -11.18
C GLU A 209 2.23 -28.67 -12.15
N ALA A 210 2.75 -27.74 -12.94
CA ALA A 210 3.90 -27.99 -13.82
C ALA A 210 5.14 -28.39 -13.01
N TYR A 211 5.48 -27.64 -11.96
CA TYR A 211 6.61 -27.97 -11.08
C TYR A 211 6.43 -29.33 -10.37
N ALA A 212 5.20 -29.66 -9.95
CA ALA A 212 4.91 -30.94 -9.31
C ALA A 212 5.08 -32.12 -10.28
N ASN A 213 4.67 -31.96 -11.54
CA ASN A 213 4.84 -32.98 -12.58
C ASN A 213 6.32 -33.19 -12.93
N ASP A 214 7.11 -32.11 -13.06
CA ASP A 214 8.56 -32.20 -13.32
C ASP A 214 9.31 -32.92 -12.20
N THR A 215 8.92 -32.68 -10.94
CA THR A 215 9.52 -33.35 -9.76
C THR A 215 9.15 -34.84 -9.72
N THR A 216 7.95 -35.19 -10.19
CA THR A 216 7.47 -36.57 -10.26
C THR A 216 8.13 -37.34 -11.41
N GLU A 217 8.37 -36.69 -12.56
CA GLU A 217 9.10 -37.27 -13.69
C GLU A 217 10.58 -37.54 -13.35
N GLN A 218 11.24 -36.64 -12.62
CA GLN A 218 12.61 -36.89 -12.11
C GLN A 218 12.67 -38.04 -11.09
N SER A 219 11.59 -38.30 -10.35
CA SER A 219 11.49 -39.44 -9.44
C SER A 219 11.13 -40.76 -10.14
N LYS A 220 10.78 -40.72 -11.43
CA LYS A 220 10.37 -41.88 -12.24
C LYS A 220 11.44 -42.34 -13.24
N LEU A 221 12.70 -41.93 -13.03
CA LEU A 221 13.84 -42.57 -13.70
C LEU A 221 13.89 -44.06 -13.29
N PRO A 222 14.05 -44.99 -14.25
CA PRO A 222 14.13 -46.41 -13.94
C PRO A 222 15.32 -46.64 -13.00
N GLN A 223 15.10 -47.34 -11.88
CA GLN A 223 16.21 -48.03 -11.23
C GLN A 223 16.84 -48.95 -12.29
N PRO A 224 18.13 -48.79 -12.60
CA PRO A 224 18.81 -49.76 -13.44
C PRO A 224 18.93 -51.05 -12.63
N ASP A 225 18.21 -52.08 -13.07
CA ASP A 225 18.45 -53.45 -12.64
C ASP A 225 19.92 -53.81 -12.84
N GLY A 226 20.54 -54.29 -11.77
CA GLY A 226 21.64 -55.25 -11.83
C GLY A 226 23.05 -54.72 -12.06
N GLY A 227 23.86 -54.78 -11.01
CA GLY A 227 25.22 -55.30 -11.14
C GLY A 227 26.36 -54.28 -11.25
N MET A 228 27.35 -54.51 -10.38
CA MET A 228 28.71 -53.96 -10.38
C MET A 228 28.87 -52.49 -10.00
N ILE A 229 29.22 -52.32 -8.72
CA ILE A 229 29.92 -51.16 -8.15
C ILE A 229 31.16 -50.89 -9.01
N SER A 230 31.09 -49.88 -9.87
CA SER A 230 32.27 -49.23 -10.45
C SER A 230 32.75 -48.15 -9.49
N PRO A 231 34.04 -48.11 -9.13
CA PRO A 231 34.55 -47.12 -8.19
C PRO A 231 34.50 -45.72 -8.80
N ALA A 232 34.26 -44.74 -7.93
CA ALA A 232 34.06 -43.33 -8.22
C ALA A 232 34.97 -42.78 -9.33
N ARG A 233 34.33 -42.27 -10.40
CA ARG A 233 35.00 -41.37 -11.35
C ARG A 233 35.27 -40.06 -10.61
N GLN A 234 36.55 -39.79 -10.40
CA GLN A 234 37.06 -38.64 -9.65
C GLN A 234 36.52 -37.32 -10.23
N LEU A 235 35.99 -36.48 -9.32
CA LEU A 235 35.48 -35.12 -9.52
C LEU A 235 36.61 -34.09 -9.80
N ASN A 236 37.63 -34.47 -10.59
CA ASN A 236 38.74 -33.58 -10.94
C ASN A 236 38.56 -33.05 -12.38
N SER A 237 37.46 -32.34 -12.67
CA SER A 237 37.38 -31.47 -13.88
C SER A 237 36.21 -30.48 -13.88
N ILE A 238 35.66 -30.11 -12.72
CA ILE A 238 34.84 -28.90 -12.63
C ILE A 238 35.81 -27.73 -12.55
N THR A 239 36.30 -27.29 -13.70
CA THR A 239 37.05 -26.04 -13.83
C THR A 239 36.10 -24.92 -13.42
N ALA A 240 36.44 -24.21 -12.35
CA ALA A 240 35.68 -23.04 -11.93
C ALA A 240 35.58 -22.04 -13.10
N PRO A 241 34.42 -21.38 -13.29
CA PRO A 241 34.30 -20.36 -14.31
C PRO A 241 35.40 -19.30 -14.10
N PRO A 242 35.98 -18.77 -15.19
CA PRO A 242 37.08 -17.84 -15.09
C PRO A 242 36.68 -16.63 -14.24
N PRO A 243 37.58 -16.10 -13.40
CA PRO A 243 37.30 -14.91 -12.62
C PRO A 243 36.93 -13.75 -13.55
N ILE A 244 35.99 -12.91 -13.10
CA ILE A 244 35.43 -11.77 -13.86
C ILE A 244 36.53 -10.86 -14.45
N SER A 245 37.70 -10.81 -13.82
CA SER A 245 38.87 -10.07 -14.33
C SER A 245 39.42 -10.60 -15.66
N GLN A 246 39.31 -11.89 -15.95
CA GLN A 246 39.70 -12.47 -17.25
C GLN A 246 38.67 -12.11 -18.33
N VAL A 247 37.37 -12.23 -18.03
CA VAL A 247 36.29 -11.86 -18.97
C VAL A 247 36.36 -10.38 -19.34
N LEU A 248 36.69 -9.50 -18.39
CA LEU A 248 36.83 -8.06 -18.67
C LEU A 248 38.07 -7.75 -19.52
N ASN A 249 39.20 -8.44 -19.31
CA ASN A 249 40.39 -8.22 -20.11
C ASN A 249 40.21 -8.65 -21.58
N ASP A 250 39.44 -9.71 -21.84
CA ASP A 250 39.18 -10.18 -23.20
C ASP A 250 38.34 -9.15 -24.00
N VAL A 251 37.34 -8.53 -23.35
CA VAL A 251 36.51 -7.48 -23.97
C VAL A 251 37.32 -6.23 -24.31
N TYR A 252 38.23 -5.81 -23.43
CA TYR A 252 39.08 -4.64 -23.70
C TYR A 252 40.19 -4.91 -24.72
N GLN A 253 40.61 -6.16 -24.92
CA GLN A 253 41.61 -6.52 -25.94
C GLN A 253 41.00 -6.68 -27.34
N GLU A 254 39.74 -7.11 -27.45
CA GLU A 254 39.02 -7.14 -28.75
C GLU A 254 38.77 -5.73 -29.31
N GLU A 255 38.50 -4.73 -28.47
CA GLU A 255 38.31 -3.33 -28.91
C GLU A 255 39.63 -2.68 -29.40
N ALA A 256 40.78 -3.13 -28.89
CA ALA A 256 42.09 -2.58 -29.28
C ALA A 256 42.62 -3.12 -30.62
N THR A 257 42.06 -4.23 -31.12
CA THR A 257 42.50 -4.86 -32.38
C THR A 257 41.57 -4.56 -33.56
N THR A 258 40.43 -3.90 -33.29
CA THR A 258 39.42 -3.51 -34.28
C THR A 258 39.48 -2.03 -34.67
N SER A 259 40.57 -1.32 -34.30
CA SER A 259 40.86 0.07 -34.71
C SER A 259 42.05 0.16 -35.66
#